data_AF-A0A925UXC0-F1
#
_entry.id   AF-A0A925UXC0-F1
#
_cell.length_a   1.000
_cell.length_b   1.000
_cell.length_c   1.000
_cell.angle_alpha   90.00
_cell.angle_beta   90.00
_cell.angle_gamma   90.00
#
_symmetry.space_group_name_H-M   'P 1'
#
loop_
_entity.id
_entity.type
_entity.pdbx_description
1 polymer ?
#
loop_
_entity_poly.entity_id
_entity_poly.type
_entity_poly.pdbx_seq_one_letter_code
_entity_poly.pdbx_strand_id
1 'polypeptide(L)'
;MSQDSGNGQCSRIIEENIELLHNHEQKKLDRLPWHQKLAVRITNGIGSMTSVCIHAFFFTFWILANVGALGFKPFDPFPFGLLTMVLSIEAIFLSLFVLIAQNRMQIESDNRAELDVQINLLTEHELTRLIRLADLIADKLGVDKSKDPDLAELEEDINPEAVISQIERRQEQKKT
;
A
#
# COMPACT_ATOMS: atom_id res chain seq x y z
N MET A 1 35.84 9.39 -30.25
CA MET A 1 36.06 9.77 -28.84
C MET A 1 34.95 10.73 -28.44
N SER A 2 33.70 10.25 -28.30
CA SER A 2 32.52 11.12 -28.05
C SER A 2 31.31 10.38 -27.45
N GLN A 3 31.50 9.24 -26.77
CA GLN A 3 30.39 8.36 -26.37
C GLN A 3 30.32 8.10 -24.84
N ASP A 4 30.84 9.01 -24.03
CA ASP A 4 30.91 8.86 -22.56
C ASP A 4 30.09 9.93 -21.79
N SER A 5 29.81 11.07 -22.43
CA SER A 5 29.16 12.22 -21.78
C SER A 5 27.66 12.04 -21.52
N GLY A 6 26.96 11.21 -22.29
CA GLY A 6 25.52 10.97 -22.13
C GLY A 6 25.17 9.97 -21.02
N ASN A 7 26.07 9.03 -20.73
CA ASN A 7 25.84 7.98 -19.72
C ASN A 7 25.99 8.54 -18.29
N GLY A 8 26.92 9.48 -18.09
CA GLY A 8 27.09 10.17 -16.81
C GLY A 8 25.93 11.12 -16.44
N GLN A 9 25.26 11.74 -17.42
CA GLN A 9 24.09 12.60 -17.17
C GLN A 9 22.86 11.80 -16.75
N CYS A 10 22.57 10.68 -17.44
CA CYS A 10 21.46 9.79 -17.09
C CYS A 10 21.68 9.15 -15.71
N SER A 11 22.89 8.65 -15.43
CA SER A 11 23.22 8.07 -14.13
C SER A 11 23.09 9.07 -12.99
N ARG A 12 23.50 10.34 -13.19
CA ARG A 12 23.39 11.40 -12.19
C ARG A 12 21.94 11.78 -11.89
N ILE A 13 21.08 11.87 -12.91
CA ILE A 13 19.64 12.15 -12.74
C ILE A 13 18.93 11.00 -12.03
N ILE A 14 19.32 9.75 -12.35
CA ILE A 14 18.79 8.56 -11.68
C ILE A 14 19.25 8.52 -10.22
N GLU A 15 20.52 8.78 -9.92
CA GLU A 15 21.03 8.89 -8.54
C GLU A 15 20.35 10.02 -7.76
N GLU A 16 20.20 11.21 -8.35
CA GLU A 16 19.55 12.36 -7.74
C GLU A 16 18.05 12.09 -7.48
N ASN A 17 17.36 11.41 -8.40
CA ASN A 17 15.96 10.98 -8.21
C ASN A 17 15.82 9.87 -7.16
N ILE A 18 16.74 8.90 -7.12
CA ILE A 18 16.74 7.83 -6.13
C ILE A 18 17.00 8.42 -4.74
N GLU A 19 17.92 9.38 -4.61
CA GLU A 19 18.21 10.06 -3.35
C GLU A 19 17.04 10.94 -2.89
N LEU A 20 16.34 11.60 -3.82
CA LEU A 20 15.11 12.35 -3.53
C LEU A 20 13.96 11.45 -3.08
N LEU A 21 13.76 10.29 -3.72
CA LEU A 21 12.76 9.30 -3.30
C LEU A 21 13.09 8.70 -1.93
N HIS A 22 14.36 8.37 -1.69
CA HIS A 22 14.80 7.81 -0.41
C HIS A 22 14.63 8.82 0.75
N ASN A 23 14.95 10.10 0.51
CA ASN A 23 14.73 11.17 1.50
C ASN A 23 13.24 11.44 1.79
N HIS A 24 12.35 11.18 0.83
CA HIS A 24 10.91 11.35 1.02
C HIS A 24 10.31 10.22 1.88
N GLU A 25 10.78 8.98 1.71
CA GLU A 25 10.35 7.84 2.53
C GLU A 25 10.89 7.92 3.96
N GLN A 26 12.17 8.27 4.16
CA GLN A 26 12.76 8.34 5.51
C GLN A 26 12.09 9.42 6.38
N LYS A 27 11.74 10.58 5.80
CA LYS A 27 11.07 11.67 6.53
C LYS A 27 9.66 11.31 7.01
N LYS A 28 8.98 10.35 6.37
CA LYS A 28 7.70 9.85 6.87
C LYS A 28 7.89 9.05 8.17
N LEU A 29 8.92 8.21 8.26
CA LEU A 29 9.18 7.34 9.41
C LEU A 29 9.65 8.09 10.67
N ASP A 30 10.42 9.16 10.50
CA ASP A 30 10.95 9.92 11.64
C ASP A 30 9.93 10.81 12.31
N ARG A 31 8.89 11.23 11.58
CA ARG A 31 7.79 12.05 12.11
C ARG A 31 6.66 11.26 12.76
N LEU A 32 6.68 9.92 12.73
CA LEU A 32 5.66 9.16 13.45
C LEU A 32 5.85 9.37 14.96
N PRO A 33 4.80 9.81 15.67
CA PRO A 33 4.86 9.90 17.12
C PRO A 33 5.11 8.52 17.75
N TRP A 34 5.70 8.50 18.94
CA TRP A 34 6.24 7.28 19.57
C TRP A 34 5.23 6.13 19.68
N HIS A 35 3.94 6.42 19.85
CA HIS A 35 2.87 5.44 19.93
C HIS A 35 2.65 4.70 18.60
N GLN A 36 2.81 5.37 17.46
CA GLN A 36 2.74 4.73 16.15
C GLN A 36 3.96 3.86 15.88
N LYS A 37 5.16 4.30 16.32
CA LYS A 37 6.38 3.46 16.25
C LYS A 37 6.23 2.18 17.07
N LEU A 38 5.62 2.27 18.26
CA LEU A 38 5.30 1.11 19.09
C LEU A 38 4.26 0.21 18.41
N ALA A 39 3.18 0.77 17.87
CA ALA A 39 2.15 0.02 17.16
C ALA A 39 2.72 -0.75 15.95
N VAL A 40 3.63 -0.15 15.18
CA VAL A 40 4.30 -0.81 14.04
C VAL A 40 5.17 -1.98 14.49
N ARG A 41 5.95 -1.81 15.56
CA ARG A 41 6.78 -2.90 16.11
C ARG A 41 5.92 -4.07 16.60
N ILE A 42 4.84 -3.77 17.33
CA ILE A 42 3.92 -4.78 17.84
C ILE A 42 3.22 -5.49 16.68
N THR A 43 2.68 -4.75 15.71
CA THR A 43 2.01 -5.32 14.52
C THR A 43 2.93 -6.26 13.75
N ASN A 44 4.18 -5.85 13.49
CA ASN A 44 5.15 -6.70 12.79
C ASN A 44 5.54 -7.94 13.62
N GLY A 45 5.53 -7.82 14.95
CA GLY A 45 5.76 -8.93 15.87
C GLY A 45 4.61 -9.94 15.89
N ILE A 46 3.36 -9.48 15.92
CA ILE A 46 2.16 -10.33 15.98
C ILE A 46 2.09 -11.26 14.76
N GLY A 47 2.35 -10.74 13.56
CA GLY A 47 2.32 -11.53 12.31
C GLY A 47 3.55 -12.41 12.06
N SER A 48 4.53 -12.44 12.97
CA SER A 48 5.76 -13.22 12.79
C SER A 48 5.60 -14.66 13.29
N MET A 49 6.25 -15.62 12.62
CA MET A 49 6.36 -17.01 13.12
C MET A 49 6.98 -17.09 14.52
N THR A 50 7.80 -16.10 14.89
CA THR A 50 8.43 -16.00 16.20
C THR A 50 7.41 -15.84 17.33
N SER A 51 6.32 -15.09 17.12
CA SER A 51 5.29 -14.88 18.14
C SER A 51 4.58 -16.19 18.48
N VAL A 52 4.29 -17.00 17.46
CA VAL A 52 3.65 -18.31 17.62
C VAL A 52 4.52 -19.24 18.46
N CYS A 53 5.83 -19.31 18.17
CA CYS A 53 6.76 -20.13 18.95
C CYS A 53 6.87 -19.68 20.42
N ILE A 54 6.90 -18.37 20.67
CA ILE A 54 6.94 -17.81 22.03
C ILE A 54 5.69 -18.20 22.83
N HIS A 55 4.50 -18.05 22.24
CA HIS A 55 3.24 -18.43 22.89
C HIS A 55 3.17 -19.93 23.15
N ALA A 56 3.57 -20.76 22.18
CA ALA A 56 3.60 -22.21 22.34
C ALA A 56 4.52 -22.64 23.51
N PHE A 57 5.69 -22.01 23.62
CA PHE A 57 6.61 -22.25 24.75
C PHE A 57 6.01 -21.79 26.07
N PHE A 58 5.42 -20.59 26.12
CA PHE A 58 4.76 -20.04 27.31
C PHE A 58 3.64 -20.96 27.80
N PHE A 59 2.76 -21.44 26.91
CA PHE A 59 1.70 -22.37 27.27
C PHE A 59 2.21 -23.70 27.77
N THR A 60 3.20 -24.27 27.09
CA THR A 60 3.81 -25.53 27.48
C THR A 60 4.41 -25.40 28.88
N PHE A 61 5.17 -24.34 29.13
CA PHE A 61 5.77 -24.07 30.43
C PHE A 61 4.72 -23.85 31.53
N TRP A 62 3.67 -23.06 31.26
CA TRP A 62 2.59 -22.79 32.22
C TRP A 62 1.85 -24.06 32.62
N ILE A 63 1.52 -24.92 31.65
CA ILE A 63 0.84 -26.20 31.91
C ILE A 63 1.75 -27.12 32.72
N LEU A 64 3.02 -27.28 32.33
CA LEU A 64 3.97 -28.13 33.06
C LEU A 64 4.16 -27.68 34.51
N ALA A 65 4.22 -26.36 34.76
CA ALA A 65 4.33 -25.81 36.10
C ALA A 65 3.10 -26.08 36.96
N ASN A 66 1.89 -25.99 36.38
CA ASN A 66 0.64 -26.11 37.13
C ASN A 66 0.09 -27.54 37.23
N VAL A 67 0.54 -28.47 36.38
CA VAL A 67 0.24 -29.92 36.49
C VAL A 67 1.07 -30.59 37.59
N GLY A 68 1.99 -29.86 38.23
CA GLY A 68 2.81 -30.36 39.34
C GLY A 68 4.04 -31.15 38.90
N ALA A 69 4.36 -31.15 37.60
CA ALA A 69 5.57 -31.80 37.07
C ALA A 69 6.88 -31.18 37.60
N LEU A 70 6.82 -29.95 38.12
CA LEU A 70 7.95 -29.21 38.68
C LEU A 70 7.98 -29.21 40.22
N GLY A 71 7.08 -29.94 40.91
CA GLY A 71 7.09 -30.07 42.38
C GLY A 71 6.61 -28.85 43.18
N PHE A 72 6.14 -27.80 42.51
CA PHE A 72 5.51 -26.62 43.15
C PHE A 72 4.02 -26.84 43.42
N LYS A 73 3.48 -26.13 44.42
CA LYS A 73 2.03 -26.11 44.66
C LYS A 73 1.33 -25.47 43.44
N PRO A 74 0.33 -26.14 42.82
CA PRO A 74 -0.41 -25.58 41.69
C PRO A 74 -1.02 -24.24 42.06
N PHE A 75 -0.66 -23.18 41.33
CA PHE A 75 -1.20 -21.83 41.53
C PHE A 75 -2.44 -21.59 40.66
N ASP A 76 -2.47 -22.20 39.47
CA ASP A 76 -3.58 -22.18 38.51
C ASP A 76 -4.02 -23.62 38.21
N PRO A 77 -4.74 -24.30 39.12
CA PRO A 77 -5.20 -25.67 38.91
C PRO A 77 -6.16 -25.75 37.72
N PHE A 78 -6.24 -26.93 37.09
CA PHE A 78 -7.20 -27.20 36.03
C PHE A 78 -8.61 -26.83 36.51
N PRO A 79 -9.37 -25.96 35.80
CA PRO A 79 -9.30 -25.65 34.36
C PRO A 79 -8.48 -24.41 33.92
N PHE A 80 -7.45 -23.98 34.66
CA PHE A 80 -6.56 -22.84 34.32
C PHE A 80 -7.29 -21.49 34.16
N GLY A 81 -7.96 -21.04 35.22
CA GLY A 81 -8.74 -19.80 35.20
C GLY A 81 -7.89 -18.54 34.98
N LEU A 82 -6.69 -18.48 35.57
CA LEU A 82 -5.82 -17.31 35.44
C LEU A 82 -5.23 -17.21 34.04
N LEU A 83 -4.78 -18.33 33.47
CA LEU A 83 -4.31 -18.37 32.08
C LEU A 83 -5.40 -17.88 31.12
N THR A 84 -6.62 -18.38 31.28
CA THR A 84 -7.77 -18.00 30.44
C THR A 84 -8.08 -16.52 30.52
N MET A 85 -8.02 -15.92 31.72
CA MET A 85 -8.25 -14.49 31.92
C MET A 85 -7.18 -13.65 31.21
N VAL A 86 -5.90 -13.99 31.39
CA VAL A 86 -4.78 -13.28 30.74
C VAL A 86 -4.89 -13.37 29.23
N LEU A 87 -5.19 -14.55 28.69
CA LEU A 87 -5.37 -14.75 27.25
C LEU A 87 -6.55 -13.99 26.67
N SER A 88 -7.64 -13.87 27.42
CA SER A 88 -8.80 -13.10 26.97
C SER A 88 -8.45 -11.62 26.83
N ILE A 89 -7.70 -11.06 27.79
CA ILE A 89 -7.23 -9.67 27.73
C ILE A 89 -6.22 -9.50 26.59
N GLU A 90 -5.26 -10.43 26.46
CA GLU A 90 -4.27 -10.42 25.38
C GLU A 90 -4.94 -10.44 24.00
N ALA A 91 -5.94 -11.30 23.80
CA ALA A 91 -6.69 -11.39 22.54
C ALA A 91 -7.40 -10.07 22.17
N ILE A 92 -7.93 -9.33 23.15
CA ILE A 92 -8.52 -8.00 22.92
C ILE A 92 -7.44 -7.03 22.42
N PHE A 93 -6.27 -6.98 23.05
CA PHE A 93 -5.16 -6.13 22.61
C PHE A 93 -4.69 -6.50 21.20
N LEU A 94 -4.52 -7.80 20.92
CA LEU A 94 -4.15 -8.28 19.58
C LEU A 94 -5.14 -7.82 18.53
N SER A 95 -6.45 -7.96 18.79
CA SER A 95 -7.51 -7.52 17.88
C SER A 95 -7.45 -6.01 17.61
N LEU A 96 -7.24 -5.19 18.65
CA LEU A 96 -7.09 -3.75 18.49
C LEU A 96 -5.85 -3.37 17.68
N PHE A 97 -4.70 -4.03 17.92
CA PHE A 97 -3.50 -3.80 17.14
C PHE A 97 -3.66 -4.22 15.69
N VAL A 98 -4.32 -5.34 15.43
CA VAL A 98 -4.69 -5.78 14.08
C VAL A 98 -5.59 -4.74 13.40
N LEU A 99 -6.60 -4.21 14.10
CA LEU A 99 -7.49 -3.19 13.53
C LEU A 99 -6.75 -1.88 13.20
N ILE A 100 -5.83 -1.45 14.06
CA ILE A 100 -4.96 -0.30 13.79
C ILE A 100 -4.08 -0.55 12.56
N ALA A 101 -3.52 -1.76 12.44
CA ALA A 101 -2.72 -2.15 11.29
C ALA A 101 -3.55 -2.17 10.00
N GLN A 102 -4.77 -2.72 10.07
CA GLN A 102 -5.72 -2.75 8.96
C GLN A 102 -6.11 -1.34 8.50
N ASN A 103 -6.46 -0.45 9.42
CA ASN A 103 -6.79 0.94 9.10
C ASN A 103 -5.62 1.65 8.39
N ARG A 104 -4.38 1.42 8.85
CA ARG A 104 -3.19 1.97 8.19
C ARG A 104 -2.99 1.42 6.78
N MET A 105 -3.16 0.10 6.59
CA MET A 105 -3.05 -0.53 5.27
C MET A 105 -4.15 -0.02 4.32
N GLN A 106 -5.36 0.23 4.84
CA GLN A 106 -6.46 0.75 4.06
C GLN A 106 -6.20 2.19 3.58
N ILE A 107 -5.74 3.07 4.46
CA ILE A 107 -5.37 4.45 4.06
C ILE A 107 -4.29 4.44 2.97
N GLU A 108 -3.28 3.59 3.10
CA GLU A 108 -2.23 3.47 2.08
C GLU A 108 -2.77 2.88 0.76
N SER A 109 -3.68 1.92 0.84
CA SER A 109 -4.37 1.35 -0.33
C SER A 109 -5.22 2.39 -1.05
N ASP A 110 -5.95 3.22 -0.30
CA ASP A 110 -6.80 4.28 -0.85
C ASP A 110 -5.94 5.34 -1.59
N ASN A 111 -4.81 5.76 -0.99
CA ASN A 111 -3.87 6.67 -1.63
C ASN A 111 -3.28 6.10 -2.93
N ARG A 112 -2.99 4.80 -2.96
CA ARG A 112 -2.49 4.12 -4.18
C ARG A 112 -3.55 4.08 -5.26
N ALA A 113 -4.80 3.78 -4.89
CA ALA A 113 -5.90 3.78 -5.83
C ALA A 113 -6.14 5.17 -6.44
N GLU A 114 -6.05 6.24 -5.63
CA GLU A 114 -6.14 7.62 -6.14
C GLU A 114 -5.02 7.93 -7.14
N LEU A 115 -3.77 7.57 -6.81
CA LEU A 115 -2.63 7.78 -7.69
C LEU A 115 -2.78 7.00 -9.01
N ASP A 116 -3.25 5.75 -8.95
CA ASP A 116 -3.48 4.92 -10.14
C ASP A 116 -4.52 5.56 -11.07
N VAL A 117 -5.59 6.14 -10.52
CA VAL A 117 -6.58 6.89 -11.30
C VAL A 117 -5.93 8.10 -12.00
N GLN A 118 -5.12 8.87 -11.27
CA GLN A 118 -4.43 10.04 -11.85
C GLN A 118 -3.45 9.63 -12.97
N ILE A 119 -2.68 8.56 -12.78
CA ILE A 119 -1.76 8.03 -13.79
C ILE A 119 -2.51 7.54 -15.02
N ASN A 120 -3.64 6.84 -14.84
CA ASN A 120 -4.45 6.37 -15.96
C ASN A 120 -5.00 7.54 -16.79
N LEU A 121 -5.52 8.58 -16.13
CA LEU A 121 -6.02 9.77 -16.80
C LEU A 121 -4.92 10.55 -17.54
N LEU A 122 -3.73 10.64 -16.96
CA LEU A 122 -2.57 11.22 -17.65
C LEU A 122 -2.16 10.37 -18.86
N THR A 123 -2.16 9.06 -18.71
CA THR A 123 -1.83 8.11 -19.79
C THR A 123 -2.83 8.24 -20.94
N GLU A 124 -4.12 8.36 -20.63
CA GLU A 124 -5.19 8.59 -21.59
C GLU A 124 -4.98 9.93 -22.33
N HIS A 125 -4.66 11.01 -21.62
CA HIS A 125 -4.35 12.31 -22.23
C HIS A 125 -3.15 12.25 -23.20
N GLU A 126 -2.06 11.61 -22.77
CA GLU A 126 -0.87 11.46 -23.62
C GLU A 126 -1.14 10.53 -24.81
N LEU A 127 -1.96 9.49 -24.63
CA LEU A 127 -2.38 8.61 -25.72
C LEU A 127 -3.19 9.38 -26.77
N THR A 128 -4.17 10.20 -26.37
CA THR A 128 -4.93 11.05 -27.31
C THR A 128 -3.99 12.02 -28.05
N ARG A 129 -2.99 12.59 -27.38
CA ARG A 129 -1.97 13.42 -28.06
C ARG A 129 -1.16 12.63 -29.08
N LEU A 130 -0.74 11.41 -28.76
CA LEU A 130 -0.01 10.55 -29.69
C LEU A 130 -0.87 10.19 -30.91
N ILE A 131 -2.16 9.91 -30.70
CA ILE A 131 -3.11 9.63 -31.79
C ILE A 131 -3.24 10.84 -32.70
N ARG A 132 -3.43 12.05 -32.16
CA ARG A 132 -3.44 13.30 -32.94
C ARG A 132 -2.15 13.53 -33.72
N LEU A 133 -0.99 13.25 -33.12
CA LEU A 133 0.28 13.37 -33.82
C LEU A 133 0.40 12.35 -34.96
N ALA A 134 -0.03 11.11 -34.74
CA ALA A 134 -0.08 10.09 -35.78
C ALA A 134 -1.02 10.47 -36.91
N ASP A 135 -2.17 11.07 -36.58
CA ASP A 135 -3.15 11.56 -37.54
C ASP A 135 -2.58 12.67 -38.44
N LEU A 136 -1.89 13.65 -37.85
CA LEU A 136 -1.19 14.70 -38.60
C LEU A 136 -0.10 14.14 -39.54
N ILE A 137 0.58 13.07 -39.14
CA ILE A 137 1.58 12.38 -39.98
C ILE A 137 0.90 11.63 -41.12
N ALA A 138 -0.20 10.92 -40.84
CA ALA A 138 -0.97 10.18 -41.83
C ALA A 138 -1.52 11.12 -42.93
N ASP A 139 -1.99 12.31 -42.56
CA ASP A 139 -2.40 13.36 -43.51
C ASP A 139 -1.24 13.79 -44.41
N LYS A 140 -0.05 14.01 -43.83
CA LYS A 140 1.13 14.40 -44.60
C LYS A 140 1.59 13.32 -45.58
N LEU A 141 1.35 12.04 -45.26
CA LEU A 141 1.69 10.90 -46.11
C LEU A 141 0.58 10.56 -47.13
N GLY A 142 -0.56 11.25 -47.09
CA GLY A 142 -1.68 11.00 -48.00
C GLY A 142 -2.37 9.66 -47.74
N VAL A 143 -2.34 9.18 -46.50
CA VAL A 143 -3.02 7.94 -46.10
C VAL A 143 -4.53 8.18 -46.11
N ASP A 144 -5.26 7.31 -46.80
CA ASP A 144 -6.72 7.36 -46.85
C ASP A 144 -7.32 6.79 -45.54
N LYS A 145 -7.65 7.70 -44.62
CA LYS A 145 -8.22 7.39 -43.29
C LYS A 145 -9.69 6.98 -43.33
N SER A 146 -10.38 7.19 -44.46
CA SER A 146 -11.83 6.92 -44.57
C SER A 146 -12.21 5.43 -44.55
N LYS A 147 -11.21 4.54 -44.52
CA LYS A 147 -11.38 3.09 -44.45
C LYS A 147 -11.47 2.53 -43.04
N ASP A 148 -11.18 3.33 -42.01
CA ASP A 148 -11.16 2.88 -40.62
C ASP A 148 -11.99 3.83 -39.73
N PRO A 149 -13.29 3.53 -39.52
CA PRO A 149 -14.19 4.39 -38.75
C PRO A 149 -13.82 4.49 -37.26
N ASP A 150 -13.07 3.51 -36.74
CA ASP A 150 -12.67 3.44 -35.34
C ASP A 150 -11.60 4.51 -34.99
N LEU A 151 -10.86 5.02 -35.99
CA LEU A 151 -9.88 6.09 -35.81
C LEU A 151 -10.52 7.43 -35.40
N ALA A 152 -11.74 7.71 -35.87
CA ALA A 152 -12.45 8.95 -35.54
C ALA A 152 -12.95 8.97 -34.10
N GLU A 153 -13.26 7.80 -33.52
CA GLU A 153 -13.67 7.66 -32.12
C GLU A 153 -12.47 7.83 -31.16
N LEU A 154 -11.27 7.44 -31.61
CA LEU A 154 -10.02 7.55 -30.84
C LEU A 154 -9.45 8.98 -30.74
N GLU A 155 -9.88 9.91 -31.61
CA GLU A 155 -9.45 11.33 -31.57
C GLU A 155 -10.25 12.21 -30.61
N GLU A 156 -11.36 11.69 -30.08
CA GLU A 156 -12.20 12.43 -29.16
C GLU A 156 -11.42 12.71 -27.86
N ASP A 157 -11.27 13.99 -27.52
CA ASP A 157 -10.51 14.42 -26.35
C ASP A 157 -11.26 14.00 -25.09
N ILE A 158 -10.80 12.94 -24.43
CA ILE A 158 -11.28 12.61 -23.11
C ILE A 158 -10.62 13.61 -22.15
N ASN A 159 -11.33 14.70 -21.86
CA ASN A 159 -10.86 15.70 -20.90
C ASN A 159 -10.78 15.06 -19.50
N PRO A 160 -9.57 14.88 -18.93
CA PRO A 160 -9.39 14.23 -17.63
C PRO A 160 -10.17 14.89 -16.49
N GLU A 161 -10.23 16.22 -16.48
CA GLU A 161 -10.96 17.00 -15.47
C GLU A 161 -12.47 16.81 -15.59
N ALA A 162 -12.98 16.61 -16.81
CA ALA A 162 -14.39 16.31 -17.04
C ALA A 162 -14.75 14.92 -16.50
N VAL A 163 -13.86 13.94 -16.61
CA VAL A 163 -14.07 12.59 -16.07
C VAL A 163 -14.00 12.60 -14.53
N ILE A 164 -12.98 13.23 -13.93
CA ILE A 164 -12.84 13.34 -12.46
C ILE A 164 -14.06 14.04 -11.86
N SER A 165 -14.47 15.19 -12.41
CA SER A 165 -15.61 15.95 -11.91
C SER A 165 -16.94 15.19 -12.06
N GLN A 166 -17.09 14.34 -13.09
CA GLN A 166 -18.24 13.45 -13.22
C GLN A 166 -18.24 12.32 -12.18
N ILE A 167 -17.06 11.75 -11.88
CA ILE A 167 -16.92 10.71 -10.85
C ILE A 167 -17.25 11.30 -9.47
N GLU A 168 -16.70 12.46 -9.12
CA GLU A 168 -16.99 13.14 -7.85
C GLU A 168 -18.49 13.43 -7.68
N ARG A 169 -19.15 14.01 -8.70
CA ARG A 169 -20.60 14.28 -8.65
C ARG A 169 -21.42 13.02 -8.43
N ARG A 170 -21.06 11.89 -9.05
CA ARG A 170 -21.76 10.62 -8.84
C ARG A 170 -21.51 10.04 -7.45
N GLN A 171 -20.31 10.22 -6.88
CA GLN A 171 -20.01 9.76 -5.53
C GLN A 171 -20.75 10.58 -4.47
N GLU A 172 -20.92 11.89 -4.66
CA GLU A 172 -21.71 12.76 -3.77
C GLU A 172 -23.21 12.39 -3.81
N GLN A 173 -23.76 12.13 -5.00
CA GLN A 173 -25.16 11.70 -5.14
C GLN A 173 -25.46 10.36 -4.46
N LYS A 174 -24.46 9.46 -4.37
CA LYS A 174 -24.62 8.14 -3.75
C LYS A 174 -24.50 8.16 -2.22
N LYS A 175 -24.02 9.27 -1.64
CA LYS A 175 -23.93 9.50 -0.18
C LYS A 175 -25.18 10.15 0.41
N THR A 176 -26.14 10.56 -0.42
CA THR A 176 -27.41 11.20 0.00
C THR A 176 -28.56 10.21 -0.10
#